data_AF-A0A937FQ15-F1
#
_entry.id   AF-A0A937FQ15-F1
#
_cell.length_a   1.000
_cell.length_b   1.000
_cell.length_c   1.000
_cell.angle_alpha   90.00
_cell.angle_beta   90.00
_cell.angle_gamma   90.00
#
_symmetry.space_group_name_H-M   'P 1'
#
loop_
_entity.id
_entity.type
_entity.pdbx_description
1 polymer ?
#
loop_
_entity_poly.entity_id
_entity_poly.type
_entity_poly.pdbx_seq_one_letter_code
_entity_poly.pdbx_strand_id
1 'polypeptide(L)' 'MVLAWVSKLLGILILGFGALRIVIALFILESGDIETLSRSYLGSDTPGEAIDGGIYAALVGFAFVMLGQILHELRRRRL' A
#
# COMPACT_ATOMS: atom_id res chain seq x y z
N MET A 1 17.54 -1.44 16.11
CA MET A 1 16.40 -0.58 16.50
C MET A 1 15.89 0.22 15.33
N VAL A 2 16.77 0.99 14.67
CA VAL A 2 16.42 1.80 13.48
C VAL A 2 15.80 0.96 12.37
N LEU A 3 16.42 -0.15 11.97
CA LEU A 3 15.92 -0.97 10.86
C LEU A 3 14.48 -1.50 11.06
N ALA A 4 14.18 -2.12 12.20
CA ALA A 4 12.83 -2.63 12.50
C ALA A 4 11.76 -1.52 12.51
N TRP A 5 12.12 -0.34 13.00
CA TRP A 5 11.23 0.82 13.04
C TRP A 5 11.00 1.40 11.64
N VAL A 6 12.07 1.53 10.84
CA VAL A 6 12.00 1.98 9.44
C VAL A 6 11.16 1.02 8.59
N SER A 7 11.36 -0.30 8.72
CA SER A 7 10.53 -1.29 8.01
C SER A 7 9.05 -1.17 8.38
N LYS A 8 8.74 -0.96 9.66
CA LYS A 8 7.36 -0.78 10.12
C LYS A 8 6.73 0.50 9.58
N LEU A 9 7.46 1.61 9.60
CA LEU A 9 6.99 2.88 9.05
C LEU A 9 6.76 2.81 7.55
N LEU A 10 7.71 2.25 6.81
CA LEU A 10 7.56 2.03 5.36
C LEU A 10 6.36 1.15 5.07
N GLY A 11 6.17 0.06 5.83
CA GLY A 11 5.01 -0.81 5.68
C GLY A 11 3.68 -0.07 5.87
N ILE A 12 3.58 0.79 6.90
CA ILE A 12 2.38 1.61 7.14
C ILE A 12 2.15 2.62 6.01
N LEU A 13 3.19 3.29 5.53
CA LEU A 13 3.08 4.25 4.43
C LEU A 13 2.62 3.58 3.14
N ILE A 14 3.19 2.42 2.81
CA ILE A 14 2.82 1.64 1.64
C ILE A 14 1.37 1.14 1.75
N LEU A 15 0.96 0.65 2.93
CA LEU A 15 -0.42 0.26 3.19
C LEU A 15 -1.39 1.43 2.99
N GLY A 16 -1.06 2.59 3.55
CA GLY A 16 -1.86 3.81 3.39
C GLY A 16 -1.97 4.25 1.93
N PHE A 17 -0.87 4.20 1.19
CA PHE A 17 -0.85 4.51 -0.24
C PHE A 17 -1.70 3.53 -1.06
N GLY A 18 -1.57 2.22 -0.81
CA GLY A 18 -2.39 1.21 -1.47
C GLY A 18 -3.88 1.39 -1.18
N ALA A 19 -4.25 1.63 0.08
CA ALA A 19 -5.62 1.89 0.49
C ALA A 19 -6.20 3.16 -0.18
N LEU A 20 -5.44 4.25 -0.19
CA LEU A 20 -5.85 5.50 -0.83
C LEU A 20 -6.11 5.30 -2.33
N ARG A 21 -5.23 4.56 -3.01
CA ARG A 21 -5.38 4.26 -4.44
C ARG A 21 -6.66 3.48 -4.73
N ILE A 22 -7.00 2.49 -3.90
CA ILE A 22 -8.25 1.72 -4.01
C ILE A 22 -9.47 2.63 -3.80
N VAL A 23 -9.44 3.48 -2.76
CA VAL A 23 -10.56 4.42 -2.48
C VAL A 23 -10.80 5.37 -3.64
N ILE A 24 -9.74 5.94 -4.22
CA ILE A 24 -9.85 6.81 -5.39
C ILE A 24 -10.40 6.04 -6.58
N ALA A 25 -9.95 4.80 -6.81
CA ALA A 25 -10.48 3.96 -7.88
C ALA A 25 -11.98 3.66 -7.74
N LEU A 26 -12.45 3.39 -6.51
CA LEU A 26 -13.88 3.20 -6.23
C LEU A 26 -14.68 4.49 -6.46
N PHE A 27 -14.16 5.64 -6.05
CA PHE A 27 -14.81 6.93 -6.30
C PHE A 27 -14.95 7.22 -7.80
N ILE A 28 -13.91 6.90 -8.59
CA ILE A 28 -13.94 7.08 -10.04
C ILE A 28 -14.95 6.13 -10.70
N LEU A 29 -15.01 4.87 -10.27
CA LEU A 29 -16.02 3.91 -10.74
C LEU A 29 -17.45 4.41 -10.51
N GLU A 30 -17.70 5.06 -9.36
CA GLU A 30 -19.01 5.62 -9.03
C GLU A 30 -19.33 6.88 -9.85
N SER A 31 -18.33 7.69 -10.18
CA SER A 31 -18.51 8.96 -10.90
C SER A 31 -18.93 8.80 -12.38
N GLY A 32 -18.70 7.64 -12.99
CA GLY A 32 -19.01 7.36 -14.40
C GLY A 32 -18.05 7.95 -15.43
N ASP A 33 -17.16 8.88 -15.06
CA ASP A 33 -16.10 9.42 -15.92
C ASP A 33 -14.78 8.67 -15.72
N ILE A 34 -14.77 7.41 -16.15
CA ILE A 34 -13.69 6.47 -15.86
C ILE A 34 -12.39 6.89 -16.56
N GLU A 35 -12.45 7.25 -17.84
CA GLU A 35 -11.27 7.40 -18.70
C GLU A 35 -10.46 8.66 -18.34
N THR A 36 -11.14 9.78 -18.11
CA THR A 36 -10.51 11.06 -17.77
C THR A 36 -9.92 11.05 -16.37
N LEU A 37 -10.67 10.51 -15.41
CA LEU A 37 -10.28 10.52 -14.00
C LEU A 37 -9.23 9.45 -13.69
N SER A 38 -9.29 8.25 -14.29
CA SER A 38 -8.30 7.20 -14.04
C SER A 38 -6.90 7.64 -14.44
N ARG A 39 -6.75 8.28 -15.61
CA ARG A 39 -5.45 8.84 -16.02
C ARG A 39 -4.97 9.97 -15.12
N SER A 40 -5.87 10.89 -14.75
CA SER A 40 -5.50 12.09 -14.01
C SER A 40 -5.15 11.81 -12.54
N TYR A 41 -5.88 10.89 -11.89
CA TYR A 41 -5.77 10.64 -10.46
C TYR A 41 -5.06 9.34 -10.10
N LEU A 42 -5.12 8.32 -10.95
CA LEU A 42 -4.54 7.01 -10.66
C LEU A 42 -3.29 6.71 -11.52
N GLY A 43 -3.13 7.43 -12.64
CA GLY A 43 -2.06 7.16 -13.60
C GLY A 43 -2.16 5.77 -14.23
N SER A 44 -3.37 5.21 -14.27
CA SER A 44 -3.69 3.93 -14.92
C SER A 44 -4.79 4.15 -15.96
N ASP A 45 -4.87 3.25 -16.94
CA ASP A 45 -5.88 3.36 -18.00
C ASP A 45 -7.26 2.89 -17.49
N THR A 46 -7.30 2.05 -16.45
CA THR A 46 -8.54 1.63 -15.80
C THR A 46 -8.51 1.73 -14.27
N PRO A 47 -9.68 1.84 -13.61
CA PRO A 47 -9.80 1.72 -12.16
C PRO A 47 -9.43 0.32 -11.65
N GLY A 48 -9.67 -0.72 -12.47
CA GLY A 48 -9.31 -2.10 -12.13
C GLY A 48 -7.80 -2.26 -11.92
N GLU A 49 -6.99 -1.75 -12.84
CA GLU A 49 -5.52 -1.72 -12.70
C GLU A 49 -5.07 -0.95 -11.46
N ALA A 50 -5.77 0.13 -11.10
CA ALA A 50 -5.45 0.88 -9.89
C ALA A 50 -5.78 0.12 -8.61
N ILE A 51 -6.89 -0.62 -8.59
CA ILE A 51 -7.27 -1.50 -7.48
C ILE A 51 -6.24 -2.61 -7.34
N ASP A 52 -5.89 -3.28 -8.43
CA ASP A 52 -4.87 -4.34 -8.43
C ASP A 52 -3.53 -3.82 -7.91
N GLY A 53 -3.08 -2.67 -8.42
CA GLY A 53 -1.86 -2.00 -7.94
C GLY A 53 -1.94 -1.61 -6.46
N GLY A 54 -3.11 -1.17 -5.99
CA GLY A 54 -3.38 -0.88 -4.59
C GLY A 54 -3.33 -2.12 -3.70
N ILE A 55 -3.86 -3.25 -4.17
CA ILE A 55 -3.80 -4.56 -3.49
C ILE A 55 -2.34 -5.05 -3.40
N TYR A 56 -1.59 -4.97 -4.51
CA TYR A 56 -0.17 -5.32 -4.50
C TYR A 56 0.62 -4.45 -3.52
N ALA A 57 0.38 -3.14 -3.51
CA ALA A 57 0.97 -2.24 -2.52
C ALA A 57 0.60 -2.68 -1.09
N ALA A 58 -0.67 -2.98 -0.82
CA ALA A 58 -1.09 -3.42 0.50
C ALA A 58 -0.38 -4.71 0.95
N LEU A 59 -0.24 -5.70 0.06
CA LEU A 59 0.50 -6.94 0.34
C LEU A 59 1.97 -6.67 0.65
N VAL A 60 2.63 -5.80 -0.14
CA VAL A 60 4.02 -5.40 0.10
C VAL A 60 4.15 -4.68 1.44
N GLY A 61 3.27 -3.72 1.73
CA GLY A 61 3.28 -2.98 2.99
C GLY A 61 3.07 -3.91 4.19
N PHE A 62 2.18 -4.88 4.09
CA PHE A 62 2.00 -5.92 5.10
C PHE A 62 3.27 -6.75 5.34
N ALA A 63 3.94 -7.18 4.26
CA ALA A 63 5.21 -7.90 4.36
C ALA A 63 6.29 -7.08 5.08
N PHE A 64 6.37 -5.77 4.81
CA PHE A 64 7.30 -4.86 5.51
C PHE A 64 6.98 -4.71 7.00
N VAL A 65 5.71 -4.61 7.38
CA VAL A 65 5.29 -4.59 8.79
C VAL A 65 5.69 -5.90 9.49
N MET A 66 5.41 -7.05 8.86
CA MET A 66 5.79 -8.36 9.38
C MET A 66 7.30 -8.51 9.55
N LEU A 67 8.08 -8.10 8.54
CA LEU A 67 9.55 -8.11 8.63
C LEU A 67 10.04 -7.27 9.81
N GLY A 68 9.48 -6.09 10.02
CA GLY A 68 9.79 -5.25 11.19
C GLY A 68 9.51 -5.95 12.52
N GLN A 69 8.39 -6.67 12.62
CA GLN A 69 8.04 -7.46 13.81
C GLN A 69 9.00 -8.63 14.02
N ILE A 70 9.33 -9.38 12.97
CA ILE A 70 10.27 -10.52 13.04
C ILE A 70 11.67 -10.03 13.45
N LEU A 71 12.16 -8.94 12.85
CA LEU A 71 13.44 -8.33 13.20
C LEU A 71 13.48 -7.87 14.66
N HIS A 72 12.36 -7.36 15.17
CA HIS A 72 12.24 -6.96 16.57
C HIS A 72 12.31 -8.19 17.50
N GLU A 73 11.56 -9.25 17.18
CA GLU A 73 11.48 -10.48 17.97
C GLU A 73 12.79 -11.28 17.97
N LEU A 74 13.44 -11.42 16.82
CA LEU A 74 14.76 -12.08 16.71
C LEU A 74 15.83 -11.37 17.53
N ARG A 75 15.77 -10.04 17.61
CA ARG A 75 16.68 -9.26 18.45
C ARG A 75 16.39 -9.47 19.94
N ARG A 76 15.12 -9.56 20.33
CA ARG A 76 14.71 -9.85 21.72
C ARG A 76 15.21 -11.22 22.19
N ARG A 77 15.24 -12.23 21.31
CA ARG A 77 15.70 -13.60 21.64
C ARG A 77 17.22 -13.79 21.68
N ARG A 78 18.01 -12.84 21.16
CA ARG A 78 19.48 -12.89 21.16
C ARG A 78 20.14 -12.18 22.35
N LEU A 79 19.36 -11.49 23.19
CA LEU A 79 19.76 -10.86 24.44
C LEU A 79 19.11 -11.61 25.59
#